data_AF-A0A927TNB8-F1
#
_entry.id   AF-A0A927TNB8-F1
#
_cell.length_a   1.000
_cell.length_b   1.000
_cell.length_c   1.000
_cell.angle_alpha   90.00
_cell.angle_beta   90.00
_cell.angle_gamma   90.00
#
_symmetry.space_group_name_H-M   'P 1'
#
loop_
_entity.id
_entity.type
_entity.pdbx_description
1 polymer ?
#
loop_
_entity_poly.entity_id
_entity_poly.type
_entity_poly.pdbx_seq_one_letter_code
_entity_poly.pdbx_strand_id
1 'polypeptide(L)'
;MTERLRKLNEALPALLLGIFLWGLFCQLAGVWFVSDKLGCSIGLWLGILTAVLMALHMAWSLNIAMDQGEKGAAAVMTKHNLIRYAVVVIVEGVIMVTGIANPLTAFLGIMGLKVAAYLQPVTHKLFRR
;
A
#
# COMPACT_ATOMS: atom_id res chain seq x y z
N MET A 1 26.41 5.16 -0.72
CA MET A 1 24.95 4.86 -0.87
C MET A 1 24.82 3.43 -1.34
N THR A 2 24.49 2.50 -0.44
CA THR A 2 24.49 1.05 -0.70
C THR A 2 23.48 0.69 -1.80
N GLU A 3 23.88 -0.15 -2.74
CA GLU A 3 23.11 -0.55 -3.94
C GLU A 3 21.68 -1.02 -3.61
N ARG A 4 21.48 -1.54 -2.40
CA ARG A 4 20.19 -1.99 -1.85
C ARG A 4 19.21 -0.85 -1.57
N LEU A 5 19.67 0.28 -1.00
CA LEU A 5 18.81 1.46 -0.79
C LEU A 5 18.36 2.07 -2.11
N ARG A 6 19.25 2.06 -3.11
CA ARG A 6 18.92 2.46 -4.47
C ARG A 6 17.83 1.57 -5.06
N LYS A 7 17.90 0.26 -4.88
CA LYS A 7 16.85 -0.68 -5.32
C LYS A 7 15.51 -0.44 -4.62
N LEU A 8 15.49 -0.12 -3.33
CA LEU A 8 14.24 0.23 -2.62
C LEU A 8 13.64 1.53 -3.14
N ASN A 9 14.47 2.54 -3.36
CA ASN A 9 14.04 3.80 -3.91
C ASN A 9 13.60 3.71 -5.37
N GLU A 10 14.19 2.81 -6.17
CA GLU A 10 13.75 2.51 -7.54
C GLU A 10 12.45 1.67 -7.56
N ALA A 11 12.26 0.78 -6.58
CA ALA A 11 11.09 -0.09 -6.48
C ALA A 11 9.83 0.63 -5.94
N LEU A 12 10.02 1.63 -5.08
CA LEU A 12 8.95 2.44 -4.49
C LEU A 12 8.08 3.17 -5.53
N PRO A 13 8.60 3.94 -6.51
CA PRO A 13 7.78 4.64 -7.49
C PRO A 13 7.00 3.65 -8.37
N ALA A 14 7.58 2.51 -8.73
CA ALA A 14 6.87 1.46 -9.46
C ALA A 14 5.71 0.87 -8.63
N LEU A 15 5.91 0.70 -7.32
CA LEU A 15 4.88 0.24 -6.40
C LEU A 15 3.76 1.28 -6.24
N LEU A 16 4.11 2.55 -6.03
CA LEU A 16 3.14 3.66 -5.94
C LEU A 16 2.32 3.79 -7.22
N LEU A 17 2.96 3.67 -8.38
CA LEU A 17 2.29 3.70 -9.68
C LEU A 17 1.34 2.51 -9.83
N GLY A 18 1.73 1.31 -9.39
CA GLY A 18 0.84 0.15 -9.34
C GLY A 18 -0.38 0.35 -8.44
N ILE A 19 -0.20 0.96 -7.26
CA ILE A 19 -1.30 1.29 -6.33
C ILE A 19 -2.25 2.29 -6.99
N PHE A 20 -1.70 3.31 -7.66
CA PHE A 20 -2.49 4.33 -8.33
C PHE A 20 -3.28 3.76 -9.52
N LEU A 21 -2.65 2.90 -10.34
CA LEU A 21 -3.33 2.21 -11.44
C LEU A 21 -4.43 1.28 -10.93
N TRP A 22 -4.18 0.53 -9.85
CA TRP A 22 -5.21 -0.28 -9.20
C TRP A 22 -6.37 0.57 -8.70
N GLY A 23 -6.06 1.69 -8.04
CA GLY A 23 -7.06 2.66 -7.59
C GLY A 23 -7.92 3.19 -8.73
N LEU A 24 -7.31 3.55 -9.86
CA LEU A 24 -8.03 4.00 -11.04
C LEU A 24 -8.92 2.89 -11.63
N PHE A 25 -8.41 1.66 -11.70
CA PHE A 25 -9.19 0.51 -12.14
C PHE A 25 -10.40 0.26 -11.23
N CYS A 26 -10.21 0.27 -9.92
CA CYS A 26 -11.29 0.13 -8.95
C CYS A 26 -12.28 1.30 -8.98
N GLN A 27 -11.82 2.52 -9.25
CA GLN A 27 -12.70 3.69 -9.40
C GLN A 27 -13.59 3.52 -10.63
N LEU A 28 -13.02 3.12 -11.77
CA LEU A 28 -13.77 2.88 -13.00
C LEU A 28 -14.78 1.73 -12.83
N ALA A 29 -14.38 0.63 -12.18
CA ALA A 29 -15.28 -0.47 -11.85
C ALA A 29 -16.38 -0.06 -10.85
N GLY A 30 -16.03 0.70 -9.82
CA GLY A 30 -16.96 1.17 -8.77
C GLY A 30 -18.04 2.10 -9.30
N VAL A 31 -17.73 2.93 -10.31
CA VAL A 31 -18.71 3.83 -10.95
C VAL A 31 -19.81 3.08 -11.70
N TRP A 32 -19.52 1.86 -12.18
CA TRP A 32 -20.50 1.01 -12.89
C TRP A 32 -21.28 0.08 -11.96
N PHE A 33 -20.71 -0.29 -10.80
CA PHE A 33 -21.28 -1.34 -9.94
C PHE A 33 -21.99 -0.82 -8.68
N VAL A 34 -21.74 0.43 -8.25
CA VAL A 34 -22.24 0.95 -6.95
C VAL A 34 -23.16 2.16 -7.15
N SER A 35 -24.34 2.14 -6.52
CA SER A 35 -25.33 3.24 -6.54
C SER A 35 -24.89 4.46 -5.71
N ASP A 36 -24.13 4.25 -4.63
CA ASP A 36 -23.59 5.31 -3.77
C ASP A 36 -22.14 5.68 -4.20
N LYS A 37 -22.05 6.60 -5.16
CA LYS A 37 -20.79 6.97 -5.83
C LYS A 37 -19.83 7.74 -4.91
N LEU A 38 -20.35 8.49 -3.95
CA LEU A 38 -19.56 9.35 -3.06
C LEU A 38 -18.91 8.53 -1.95
N GLY A 39 -19.67 7.72 -1.21
CA GLY A 39 -19.11 6.88 -0.15
C GLY A 39 -18.13 5.83 -0.70
N CYS A 40 -18.40 5.32 -1.91
CA CYS A 40 -17.52 4.40 -2.62
C CYS A 40 -16.17 5.05 -2.98
N SER A 41 -16.20 6.24 -3.59
CA SER A 41 -14.99 6.96 -4.01
C SER A 41 -14.16 7.42 -2.81
N ILE A 42 -14.79 7.97 -1.78
CA ILE A 42 -14.09 8.44 -0.57
C ILE A 42 -13.39 7.27 0.12
N GLY A 43 -14.09 6.13 0.29
CA GLY A 43 -13.48 4.94 0.86
C GLY A 43 -12.29 4.45 0.03
N LEU A 44 -12.45 4.36 -1.29
CA LEU A 44 -11.39 3.92 -2.18
C LEU A 44 -10.13 4.80 -2.09
N TRP A 45 -10.30 6.13 -2.16
CA TRP A 45 -9.17 7.07 -2.08
C TRP A 45 -8.53 7.11 -0.70
N LEU A 46 -9.31 6.96 0.38
CA LEU A 46 -8.75 6.76 1.72
C LEU A 46 -7.91 5.49 1.78
N GLY A 47 -8.41 4.38 1.24
CA GLY A 47 -7.66 3.13 1.16
C GLY A 47 -6.38 3.23 0.34
N ILE A 48 -6.41 3.93 -0.80
CA ILE A 48 -5.24 4.24 -1.64
C ILE A 48 -4.22 5.07 -0.85
N LEU A 49 -4.66 6.11 -0.14
CA LEU A 49 -3.80 6.94 0.68
C LEU A 49 -3.12 6.12 1.77
N THR A 50 -3.87 5.26 2.46
CA THR A 50 -3.30 4.33 3.46
C THR A 50 -2.31 3.35 2.83
N ALA A 51 -2.59 2.81 1.64
CA ALA A 51 -1.68 1.96 0.88
C ALA A 51 -0.35 2.66 0.55
N VAL A 52 -0.41 3.91 0.10
CA VAL A 52 0.78 4.74 -0.17
C VAL A 52 1.58 4.98 1.10
N LEU A 53 0.93 5.37 2.20
CA LEU A 53 1.60 5.57 3.49
C LEU A 53 2.29 4.30 3.98
N MET A 54 1.64 3.13 3.84
CA MET A 54 2.25 1.84 4.17
C MET A 54 3.45 1.51 3.28
N ALA A 55 3.39 1.82 1.98
CA ALA A 55 4.53 1.62 1.07
C ALA A 55 5.74 2.47 1.50
N LEU A 56 5.51 3.75 1.84
CA LEU A 56 6.55 4.66 2.32
C LEU A 56 7.13 4.20 3.67
N HIS A 57 6.26 3.84 4.61
CA HIS A 57 6.67 3.33 5.92
C HIS A 57 7.50 2.05 5.79
N MET A 58 7.13 1.15 4.88
CA MET A 58 7.90 -0.07 4.60
C MET A 58 9.27 0.25 3.98
N ALA A 59 9.36 1.20 3.06
CA ALA A 59 10.64 1.61 2.48
C ALA A 59 11.58 2.21 3.54
N TRP A 60 11.05 3.05 4.44
CA TRP A 60 11.80 3.63 5.55
C TRP A 60 12.22 2.59 6.59
N SER A 61 11.31 1.69 6.96
CA SER A 61 11.57 0.57 7.86
C SER A 61 12.74 -0.29 7.41
N LEU A 62 12.76 -0.62 6.12
CA LEU A 62 13.75 -1.50 5.56
C LEU A 62 15.13 -0.83 5.53
N ASN A 63 15.18 0.48 5.31
CA ASN A 63 16.41 1.27 5.48
C ASN A 63 16.96 1.15 6.91
N ILE A 64 16.11 1.30 7.93
CA ILE A 64 16.51 1.18 9.35
C ILE A 64 16.93 -0.24 9.72
N ALA A 65 16.21 -1.26 9.25
CA ALA A 65 16.53 -2.65 9.51
C ALA A 65 17.89 -3.05 8.92
N MET A 66 18.26 -2.46 7.78
CA MET A 66 19.54 -2.70 7.12
C MET A 66 20.73 -2.14 7.91
N ASP A 67 20.54 -1.06 8.65
CA ASP A 67 21.59 -0.47 9.50
C ASP A 67 21.84 -1.29 10.78
N GLN A 68 20.93 -2.20 11.18
CA GLN A 68 21.03 -2.95 12.45
C GLN A 68 21.68 -4.35 12.37
N GLY A 69 22.16 -4.78 11.21
CA GLY A 69 22.82 -6.09 11.05
C GLY A 69 21.89 -7.32 11.17
N GLU A 70 22.34 -8.48 10.68
CA GLU A 70 21.49 -9.68 10.43
C GLU A 70 20.74 -10.21 11.66
N LYS A 71 21.28 -10.06 12.88
CA LYS A 71 20.64 -10.55 14.11
C LYS A 71 19.47 -9.67 14.58
N GLY A 72 19.45 -8.38 14.22
CA GLY A 72 18.36 -7.45 14.52
C GLY A 72 17.30 -7.37 13.42
N ALA A 73 17.66 -7.64 12.17
CA ALA A 73 16.80 -7.47 11.00
C ALA A 73 15.52 -8.33 11.05
N ALA A 74 15.59 -9.59 11.49
CA ALA A 74 14.43 -10.47 11.57
C ALA A 74 13.41 -10.04 12.64
N ALA A 75 13.89 -9.54 13.78
CA ALA A 75 13.05 -9.01 14.85
C ALA A 75 12.39 -7.68 14.44
N VAL A 76 13.13 -6.82 13.74
CA VAL A 76 12.60 -5.56 13.19
C VAL A 76 11.55 -5.84 12.11
N MET A 77 11.79 -6.79 11.20
CA MET A 77 10.82 -7.15 10.15
C MET A 77 9.53 -7.75 10.73
N THR A 78 9.62 -8.60 11.76
CA THR A 78 8.44 -9.19 12.40
C THR A 78 7.59 -8.13 13.11
N LYS A 79 8.22 -7.22 13.86
CA LYS A 79 7.53 -6.09 14.51
C LYS A 79 6.85 -5.18 13.48
N HIS A 80 7.52 -4.91 12.36
CA HIS A 80 6.96 -4.09 11.30
C HIS A 80 5.76 -4.71 10.61
N ASN A 81 5.75 -6.03 10.44
CA ASN A 81 4.61 -6.73 9.86
C ASN A 81 3.37 -6.63 10.77
N LEU A 82 3.56 -6.77 12.09
CA LEU A 82 2.48 -6.58 13.08
C LEU A 82 1.94 -5.15 13.06
N ILE A 83 2.81 -4.13 13.02
CA ILE A 83 2.40 -2.73 12.92
C ILE A 83 1.56 -2.49 11.67
N ARG A 84 1.94 -3.09 10.54
CA ARG A 84 1.20 -2.96 9.28
C ARG A 84 -0.23 -3.49 9.40
N TYR A 85 -0.42 -4.65 10.03
CA TYR A 85 -1.76 -5.20 10.24
C TYR A 85 -2.57 -4.36 11.25
N ALA A 86 -1.94 -3.92 12.34
CA ALA A 86 -2.60 -3.07 13.34
C ALA A 86 -3.10 -1.75 12.72
N VAL A 87 -2.29 -1.10 11.90
CA VAL A 87 -2.68 0.15 11.22
C VAL A 87 -3.86 -0.07 10.28
N VAL A 88 -3.89 -1.17 9.51
CA VAL A 88 -5.02 -1.48 8.63
C VAL A 88 -6.31 -1.67 9.44
N VAL A 89 -6.25 -2.45 10.53
CA VAL A 89 -7.41 -2.69 11.40
C VAL A 89 -7.90 -1.39 12.05
N ILE A 90 -7.01 -0.51 12.48
CA ILE A 90 -7.38 0.79 13.07
C ILE A 90 -8.04 1.68 12.01
N VAL A 91 -7.47 1.78 10.81
CA VAL A 91 -8.02 2.61 9.73
C VAL A 91 -9.40 2.12 9.30
N GLU A 92 -9.57 0.81 9.09
CA GLU A 92 -10.89 0.23 8.79
C GLU A 92 -11.87 0.42 9.94
N GLY A 93 -11.43 0.22 11.18
CA GLY A 93 -12.27 0.42 12.37
C GLY A 93 -12.76 1.87 12.49
N VAL A 94 -11.90 2.86 12.25
CA VAL A 94 -12.29 4.28 12.25
C VAL A 94 -13.27 4.58 11.12
N ILE A 95 -13.06 4.03 9.93
CA ILE A 95 -14.00 4.20 8.80
C ILE A 95 -15.36 3.58 9.14
N MET A 96 -15.37 2.41 9.78
CA MET A 96 -16.58 1.71 10.19
C MET A 96 -17.36 2.48 11.27
N VAL A 97 -16.67 3.12 12.23
CA VAL A 97 -17.31 3.91 13.30
C VAL A 97 -17.81 5.27 12.78
N THR A 98 -17.05 5.90 11.87
CA THR A 98 -17.41 7.22 11.35
C THR A 98 -18.51 7.16 10.30
N GLY A 99 -18.67 6.04 9.59
CA GLY A 99 -19.69 5.87 8.55
C GLY A 99 -19.54 6.80 7.35
N ILE A 100 -18.44 7.56 7.27
CA ILE A 100 -18.17 8.57 6.24
C ILE A 100 -17.87 7.91 4.89
N ALA A 101 -17.37 6.68 4.91
CA ALA A 101 -16.93 5.95 3.74
C ALA A 101 -17.28 4.46 3.86
N ASN A 102 -17.38 3.79 2.70
CA ASN A 102 -17.63 2.35 2.69
C ASN A 102 -16.35 1.60 3.11
N PRO A 103 -16.37 0.82 4.22
CA PRO A 103 -15.20 0.07 4.69
C PRO A 103 -14.68 -0.92 3.63
N LEU A 104 -15.59 -1.53 2.86
CA LEU A 104 -15.21 -2.49 1.81
C LEU A 104 -14.43 -1.82 0.68
N THR A 105 -14.76 -0.59 0.32
CA THR A 105 -14.05 0.13 -0.75
C THR A 105 -12.72 0.67 -0.26
N ALA A 106 -12.63 1.06 1.02
CA ALA A 106 -11.37 1.36 1.68
C ALA A 106 -10.45 0.13 1.74
N PHE A 107 -10.98 -1.03 2.09
CA PHE A 107 -10.24 -2.28 2.07
C PHE A 107 -9.73 -2.61 0.67
N LEU A 108 -10.56 -2.45 -0.37
CA LEU A 108 -10.15 -2.63 -1.77
C LEU A 108 -9.03 -1.69 -2.19
N GLY A 109 -9.04 -0.44 -1.73
CA GLY A 109 -7.94 0.50 -1.93
C GLY A 109 -6.65 0.02 -1.25
N ILE A 110 -6.74 -0.47 -0.01
CA ILE A 110 -5.60 -1.04 0.73
C ILE A 110 -5.02 -2.27 0.01
N MET A 111 -5.87 -3.12 -0.58
CA MET A 111 -5.43 -4.27 -1.37
C MET A 111 -4.63 -3.88 -2.61
N GLY A 112 -4.74 -2.64 -3.10
CA GLY A 112 -3.90 -2.12 -4.17
C GLY A 112 -2.41 -2.22 -3.89
N LEU A 113 -2.00 -2.15 -2.62
CA LEU A 113 -0.62 -2.36 -2.21
C LEU A 113 -0.13 -3.80 -2.48
N LYS A 114 -1.00 -4.80 -2.28
CA LYS A 114 -0.67 -6.20 -2.58
C LYS A 114 -0.65 -6.43 -4.10
N VAL A 115 -1.64 -5.90 -4.82
CA VAL A 115 -1.71 -6.03 -6.29
C VAL A 115 -0.50 -5.38 -6.94
N ALA A 116 -0.11 -4.18 -6.50
CA ALA A 116 1.07 -3.49 -6.99
C ALA A 116 2.36 -4.27 -6.72
N ALA A 117 2.47 -4.92 -5.54
CA ALA A 117 3.62 -5.77 -5.22
C ALA A 117 3.69 -7.01 -6.11
N TYR A 118 2.56 -7.62 -6.46
CA TYR A 118 2.50 -8.73 -7.42
C TYR A 118 2.83 -8.30 -8.86
N LEU A 119 2.50 -7.06 -9.23
CA LEU A 119 2.84 -6.48 -10.52
C LEU A 119 4.30 -6.00 -10.59
N GLN A 120 4.93 -5.76 -9.44
CA GLN A 120 6.31 -5.28 -9.31
C GLN A 120 7.36 -6.06 -10.13
N PRO A 121 7.41 -7.41 -10.14
CA PRO A 121 8.33 -8.17 -10.99
C PRO A 121 8.07 -7.99 -12.51
N VAL A 122 6.83 -7.69 -12.89
CA VAL A 122 6.44 -7.45 -14.29
C VAL A 122 6.82 -6.03 -14.71
N THR A 123 6.55 -5.03 -13.86
CA THR A 123 6.97 -3.64 -14.10
C THR A 123 8.49 -3.49 -14.08
N HIS A 124 9.21 -4.25 -13.25
CA HIS A 124 10.68 -4.23 -13.25
C HIS A 124 11.31 -4.78 -14.55
N LYS A 125 10.63 -5.69 -15.26
CA LYS A 125 11.04 -6.16 -16.60
C LYS A 125 10.74 -5.15 -17.70
N LEU A 126 9.70 -4.33 -17.55
CA LEU A 126 9.30 -3.29 -18.50
C LEU A 126 10.11 -1.99 -18.36
N PHE A 127 10.42 -1.58 -17.13
CA PHE A 127 11.14 -0.32 -16.84
C PHE A 127 12.68 -0.46 -16.94
N ARG A 128 13.20 -1.68 -17.13
CA ARG A 128 14.63 -1.98 -17.33
C ARG A 128 14.92 -2.51 -18.74
N ARG A 129 14.15 -2.04 -19.73
CA ARG A 129 14.54 -2.05 -21.15
C ARG A 129 15.12 -0.69 -21.52
#